data_AF-A0A920PKZ7-F1
#
_entry.id   AF-A0A920PKZ7-F1
#
_cell.length_a   1.000
_cell.length_b   1.000
_cell.length_c   1.000
_cell.angle_alpha   90.00
_cell.angle_beta   90.00
_cell.angle_gamma   90.00
#
_symmetry.space_group_name_H-M   'P 1'
#
loop_
_entity.id
_entity.type
_entity.pdbx_description
1 polymer ?
#
loop_
_entity_poly.entity_id
_entity_poly.type
_entity_poly.pdbx_seq_one_letter_code
_entity_poly.pdbx_strand_id
1 'polypeptide(L)'
;MIRAKKVGFAVAGNTSRLWRMAGLGKLPIETHKLQAFVSEPLKPLLDQVVVFGVGGAHFYISQSDKGGMVFGGDLDWYKSYAQRGNLPIVQDVAECATSILPCLSRVRLLRHWSGVMDMSMDGSAFICKTPLDNLYLNAGWNYGGFKASPASGWYFADLVANDRPDPVVALHNLTRFEQGINLDERGAGPDPKRHG
;
A
#
# COMPACT_ATOMS: atom_id res chain seq x y z
N MET A 1 -24.39 20.51 -5.06
CA MET A 1 -24.40 19.58 -3.91
C MET A 1 -24.75 18.20 -4.43
N ILE A 2 -23.96 17.18 -4.13
CA ILE A 2 -24.25 15.77 -4.49
C ILE A 2 -24.85 15.10 -3.24
N ARG A 3 -26.00 14.44 -3.37
CA ARG A 3 -26.67 13.71 -2.29
C ARG A 3 -26.58 12.21 -2.57
N ALA A 4 -26.36 11.41 -1.53
CA ALA A 4 -26.28 9.96 -1.64
C ALA A 4 -26.90 9.29 -0.40
N LYS A 5 -27.46 8.09 -0.57
CA LYS A 5 -28.00 7.28 0.53
C LYS A 5 -26.90 6.53 1.29
N LYS A 6 -25.86 6.10 0.58
CA LYS A 6 -24.68 5.39 1.09
C LYS A 6 -23.42 5.98 0.46
N VAL A 7 -22.34 6.08 1.22
CA VAL A 7 -21.05 6.65 0.79
C VAL A 7 -19.92 5.70 1.18
N GLY A 8 -19.01 5.43 0.25
CA GLY A 8 -17.81 4.63 0.52
C GLY A 8 -16.54 5.48 0.38
N PHE A 9 -15.65 5.40 1.35
CA PHE A 9 -14.30 5.93 1.24
C PHE A 9 -13.39 4.89 0.62
N ALA A 10 -12.88 5.17 -0.59
CA ALA A 10 -11.89 4.37 -1.29
C ALA A 10 -10.85 5.30 -1.93
N VAL A 11 -10.14 6.06 -1.08
CA VAL A 11 -9.27 7.18 -1.50
C VAL A 11 -7.79 6.99 -1.14
N ALA A 12 -7.41 5.75 -0.79
CA ALA A 12 -6.03 5.32 -0.51
C ALA A 12 -5.25 6.35 0.34
N GLY A 13 -4.10 6.84 -0.14
CA GLY A 13 -3.26 7.79 0.61
C GLY A 13 -3.96 9.05 1.15
N ASN A 14 -5.17 9.41 0.68
CA ASN A 14 -5.97 10.52 1.23
C ASN A 14 -7.01 10.12 2.29
N THR A 15 -7.09 8.85 2.68
CA THR A 15 -8.11 8.33 3.62
C THR A 15 -8.15 9.12 4.92
N SER A 16 -7.01 9.36 5.56
CA SER A 16 -6.98 10.06 6.85
C SER A 16 -7.39 11.55 6.75
N ARG A 17 -7.22 12.18 5.58
CA ARG A 17 -7.73 13.54 5.33
C ARG A 17 -9.26 13.53 5.23
N LEU A 18 -9.81 12.62 4.44
CA LEU A 18 -11.26 12.51 4.25
C LEU A 18 -11.97 12.08 5.55
N TRP A 19 -11.35 11.18 6.31
CA TRP A 19 -11.79 10.78 7.65
C TRP A 19 -11.92 11.98 8.61
N ARG A 20 -10.93 12.87 8.61
CA ARG A 20 -10.97 14.10 9.41
C ARG A 20 -12.04 15.06 8.94
N MET A 21 -12.24 15.19 7.62
CA MET A 21 -13.32 16.02 7.06
C MET A 21 -14.71 15.51 7.44
N ALA A 22 -14.86 14.20 7.67
CA ALA A 22 -16.08 13.59 8.18
C ALA A 22 -16.27 13.74 9.71
N GLY A 23 -15.33 14.39 10.42
CA GLY A 23 -15.43 14.61 11.87
C GLY A 23 -15.13 13.37 12.74
N LEU A 24 -14.57 12.31 12.16
CA LEU A 24 -14.34 11.01 12.83
C LEU A 24 -13.02 10.93 13.65
N GLY A 25 -12.31 12.05 13.82
CA GLY A 25 -11.12 12.10 14.67
C GLY A 25 -9.89 11.38 14.10
N LYS A 26 -9.25 10.52 14.91
CA LYS A 26 -8.04 9.78 14.56
C LYS A 26 -8.40 8.45 13.89
N LEU A 27 -7.63 8.09 12.86
CA LEU A 27 -7.70 6.80 12.17
C LEU A 27 -6.33 6.12 12.33
N PRO A 28 -6.24 4.81 12.61
CA PRO A 28 -4.97 4.09 12.75
C PRO A 28 -4.33 3.81 11.38
N ILE A 29 -4.12 4.89 10.62
CA ILE A 29 -3.49 4.93 9.30
C ILE A 29 -2.52 6.11 9.25
N GLU A 30 -1.35 5.86 8.66
CA GLU A 30 -0.40 6.90 8.32
C GLU A 30 -0.15 6.95 6.82
N THR A 31 -0.13 8.15 6.25
CA THR A 31 0.22 8.31 4.84
C THR A 31 1.72 8.46 4.69
N HIS A 32 2.34 7.50 4.00
CA HIS A 32 3.76 7.46 3.67
C HIS A 32 3.97 7.54 2.17
N LYS A 33 5.20 7.84 1.75
CA LYS A 33 5.57 7.86 0.34
C LYS A 33 6.25 6.56 -0.05
N LEU A 34 5.92 6.07 -1.24
CA LEU A 34 6.59 4.93 -1.86
C LEU A 34 7.14 5.36 -3.21
N GLN A 35 8.37 4.97 -3.52
CA GLN A 35 9.00 5.25 -4.80
C GLN A 35 8.98 4.02 -5.71
N ALA A 36 8.89 4.27 -7.01
CA ALA A 36 9.05 3.26 -8.04
C ALA A 36 9.83 3.83 -9.23
N PHE A 37 10.47 2.92 -9.95
CA PHE A 37 11.51 3.21 -10.93
C PHE A 37 11.24 2.45 -12.21
N VAL A 38 11.65 3.03 -13.34
CA VAL A 38 11.64 2.37 -14.63
C VAL A 38 12.94 2.62 -15.38
N SER A 39 13.51 1.56 -15.94
CA SER A 39 14.70 1.65 -16.80
C SER A 39 14.36 2.04 -18.24
N GLU A 40 15.39 2.26 -19.05
CA GLU A 40 15.24 2.16 -20.51
C GLU A 40 14.76 0.75 -20.92
N PRO A 41 14.07 0.60 -22.07
CA PRO A 41 13.65 -0.71 -22.58
C PRO A 41 14.83 -1.62 -22.90
N LEU A 42 14.73 -2.89 -22.50
CA LEU A 42 15.69 -3.95 -22.82
C LEU A 42 15.00 -5.05 -23.63
N LYS A 43 15.81 -5.88 -24.31
CA LYS A 43 15.31 -7.17 -24.81
C LYS A 43 14.84 -8.04 -23.63
N PRO A 44 13.96 -9.03 -23.86
CA PRO A 44 13.54 -9.95 -22.80
C PRO A 44 14.73 -10.52 -22.05
N LEU A 45 14.72 -10.30 -20.73
CA LEU A 45 15.78 -10.62 -19.77
C LEU A 45 15.18 -11.30 -18.54
N LEU A 46 14.01 -10.85 -18.08
CA LEU A 46 13.35 -11.33 -16.87
C LEU A 46 11.88 -11.66 -17.16
N ASP A 47 11.51 -12.92 -17.02
CA ASP A 47 10.16 -13.45 -17.25
C ASP A 47 9.35 -13.67 -15.96
N GLN A 48 9.96 -13.39 -14.80
CA GLN A 48 9.35 -13.54 -13.48
C GLN A 48 9.42 -12.25 -12.66
N VAL A 49 8.55 -12.13 -11.66
CA VAL A 49 8.70 -11.10 -10.63
C VAL A 49 9.71 -11.60 -9.60
N VAL A 50 10.79 -10.84 -9.40
CA VAL A 50 11.78 -11.13 -8.37
C VAL A 50 11.49 -10.24 -7.17
N VAL A 51 11.43 -10.84 -5.98
CA VAL A 51 11.30 -10.14 -4.70
C VAL A 51 12.46 -10.58 -3.80
N PHE A 52 13.09 -9.61 -3.15
CA PHE A 52 14.20 -9.82 -2.23
C PHE A 52 13.91 -9.08 -0.92
N GLY A 53 14.01 -9.82 0.19
CA GLY A 53 13.62 -9.37 1.53
C GLY A 53 14.63 -9.71 2.63
N VAL A 54 15.87 -10.08 2.26
CA VAL A 54 16.84 -10.66 3.21
C VAL A 54 17.73 -9.56 3.81
N GLY A 55 17.97 -9.62 5.12
CA GLY A 55 18.93 -8.73 5.79
C GLY A 55 18.46 -7.29 5.98
N GLY A 56 17.14 -7.03 5.92
CA GLY A 56 16.57 -5.68 6.07
C GLY A 56 16.44 -4.90 4.76
N ALA A 57 16.91 -5.44 3.64
CA ALA A 57 16.64 -4.89 2.31
C ALA A 57 15.29 -5.40 1.79
N HIS A 58 14.52 -4.51 1.17
CA HIS A 58 13.25 -4.84 0.53
C HIS A 58 13.27 -4.31 -0.90
N PHE A 59 13.21 -5.24 -1.87
CA PHE A 59 13.35 -4.91 -3.29
C PHE A 59 12.45 -5.81 -4.13
N TYR A 60 11.86 -5.26 -5.17
CA TYR A 60 11.14 -6.01 -6.19
C TYR A 60 11.48 -5.49 -7.58
N ILE A 61 11.51 -6.39 -8.55
CA ILE A 61 11.73 -6.06 -9.97
C ILE A 61 10.97 -7.01 -10.88
N SER A 62 10.47 -6.47 -11.98
CA SER A 62 9.88 -7.22 -13.08
C SER A 62 10.21 -6.52 -14.39
N GLN A 63 10.17 -7.23 -15.52
CA GLN A 63 10.25 -6.61 -16.83
C GLN A 63 8.84 -6.44 -17.39
N SER A 64 8.48 -5.21 -17.75
CA SER A 64 7.21 -4.94 -18.42
C SER A 64 7.22 -5.48 -19.86
N ASP A 65 6.04 -5.68 -20.45
CA ASP A 65 5.91 -6.06 -21.87
C ASP A 65 6.51 -5.00 -22.83
N LYS A 66 6.69 -3.76 -22.37
CA LYS A 66 7.38 -2.69 -23.10
C LYS A 66 8.92 -2.81 -23.04
N GLY A 67 9.44 -3.81 -22.34
CA GLY A 67 10.87 -4.11 -22.19
C GLY A 67 11.57 -3.38 -21.02
N GLY A 68 10.95 -2.36 -20.43
CA GLY A 68 11.53 -1.63 -19.30
C GLY A 68 11.44 -2.44 -18.00
N MET A 69 12.51 -2.41 -17.19
CA MET A 69 12.50 -2.95 -15.83
C MET A 69 11.71 -2.02 -14.93
N VAL A 70 10.68 -2.53 -14.25
CA VAL A 70 9.86 -1.82 -13.26
C VAL A 70 10.21 -2.37 -11.89
N PHE A 71 10.68 -1.50 -11.01
CA PHE A 71 11.24 -1.90 -9.72
C PHE A 71 11.04 -0.84 -8.63
N GLY A 72 11.25 -1.25 -7.39
CA GLY A 72 11.14 -0.40 -6.21
C GLY A 72 11.52 -1.17 -4.95
N GLY A 73 11.31 -0.53 -3.82
CA GLY A 73 11.67 -1.10 -2.51
C GLY A 73 10.84 -0.51 -1.39
N ASP A 74 11.52 -0.11 -0.32
CA ASP A 74 10.87 0.40 0.89
C ASP A 74 10.26 1.81 0.76
N LEU A 75 9.50 2.16 1.80
CA LEU A 75 8.97 3.51 1.97
C LEU A 75 10.09 4.50 2.26
N ASP A 76 9.80 5.79 2.09
CA ASP A 76 10.67 6.87 2.54
C ASP A 76 10.74 7.01 4.08
N TRP A 77 9.97 6.20 4.82
CA TRP A 77 9.93 6.12 6.30
C TRP A 77 9.55 7.40 7.05
N TYR A 78 8.88 8.35 6.38
CA TYR A 78 8.26 9.49 7.05
C TYR A 78 6.91 9.85 6.42
N LYS A 79 6.05 10.43 7.26
CA LYS A 79 4.70 10.84 6.87
C LYS A 79 4.77 11.98 5.87
N SER A 80 4.17 11.79 4.71
CA SER A 80 4.06 12.86 3.73
C SER A 80 3.03 12.54 2.67
N TYR A 81 2.35 13.59 2.20
CA TYR A 81 1.47 13.55 1.04
C TYR A 81 2.17 14.01 -0.24
N ALA A 82 3.43 14.46 -0.14
CA ALA A 82 4.19 14.89 -1.29
C ALA A 82 4.51 13.66 -2.14
N GLN A 83 4.11 13.67 -3.40
CA GLN A 83 4.44 12.61 -4.37
C GLN A 83 5.87 12.78 -4.91
N ARG A 84 6.83 12.98 -4.01
CA ARG A 84 8.25 13.18 -4.30
C ARG A 84 9.11 12.39 -3.34
N GLY A 85 9.97 11.55 -3.89
CA GLY A 85 10.91 10.72 -3.16
C GLY A 85 12.14 11.45 -2.60
N ASN A 86 12.83 10.79 -1.67
CA ASN A 86 14.18 11.14 -1.23
C ASN A 86 15.25 10.37 -2.02
N LEU A 87 16.49 10.88 -2.06
CA LEU A 87 17.60 10.24 -2.77
C LEU A 87 18.14 8.96 -2.11
N PRO A 88 18.14 8.79 -0.77
CA PRO A 88 18.58 7.55 -0.14
C PRO A 88 17.87 6.29 -0.67
N ILE A 89 16.54 6.34 -0.84
CA ILE A 89 15.79 5.19 -1.40
C ILE A 89 16.16 4.94 -2.87
N VAL A 90 16.52 5.97 -3.63
CA VAL A 90 17.01 5.79 -5.02
C VAL A 90 18.33 5.02 -5.02
N GLN A 91 19.24 5.34 -4.09
CA GLN A 91 20.54 4.65 -3.96
C GLN A 91 20.33 3.20 -3.52
N ASP A 92 19.57 2.98 -2.46
CA ASP A 92 19.28 1.64 -1.91
C ASP A 92 18.66 0.70 -2.96
N VAL A 93 17.66 1.18 -3.69
CA VAL A 93 17.00 0.39 -4.74
C VAL A 93 17.93 0.10 -5.93
N ALA A 94 18.81 1.04 -6.30
CA ALA A 94 19.80 0.83 -7.35
C ALA A 94 20.90 -0.18 -6.93
N GLU A 95 21.34 -0.12 -5.68
CA GLU A 95 22.28 -1.08 -5.09
C GLU A 95 21.67 -2.48 -5.03
N CYS A 96 20.42 -2.60 -4.61
CA CYS A 96 19.69 -3.88 -4.62
C CYS A 96 19.56 -4.44 -6.05
N ALA A 97 19.18 -3.60 -7.02
CA ALA A 97 19.03 -4.02 -8.42
C ALA A 97 20.34 -4.59 -8.99
N THR A 98 21.47 -3.91 -8.76
CA THR A 98 22.77 -4.35 -9.28
C THR A 98 23.39 -5.50 -8.48
N SER A 99 23.02 -5.65 -7.21
CA SER A 99 23.43 -6.79 -6.38
C SER A 99 22.76 -8.10 -6.81
N ILE A 100 21.46 -8.04 -7.14
CA ILE A 100 20.68 -9.23 -7.55
C ILE A 100 20.87 -9.53 -9.05
N LEU A 101 20.93 -8.48 -9.88
CA LEU A 101 21.08 -8.58 -11.33
C LEU A 101 22.26 -7.70 -11.79
N PRO A 102 23.53 -8.16 -11.64
CA PRO A 102 24.72 -7.37 -12.01
C PRO A 102 24.75 -6.90 -13.47
N CYS A 103 24.05 -7.62 -14.36
CA CYS A 103 23.88 -7.23 -15.76
C CYS A 103 23.14 -5.88 -15.94
N LEU A 104 22.43 -5.39 -14.91
CA LEU A 104 21.75 -4.09 -14.93
C LEU A 104 22.69 -2.90 -14.62
N SER A 105 23.96 -3.14 -14.25
CA SER A 105 24.90 -2.09 -13.82
C SER A 105 25.14 -0.94 -14.81
N ARG A 106 24.85 -1.15 -16.11
CA ARG A 106 25.00 -0.14 -17.16
C ARG A 106 23.67 0.34 -17.75
N VAL A 107 22.56 -0.18 -17.24
CA VAL A 107 21.22 0.16 -17.71
C VAL A 107 20.83 1.53 -17.17
N ARG A 108 20.27 2.39 -18.02
CA ARG A 108 19.86 3.73 -17.62
C ARG A 108 18.55 3.70 -16.87
N LEU A 109 18.51 4.40 -15.74
CA LEU A 109 17.25 4.78 -15.10
C LEU A 109 16.57 5.86 -15.97
N LEU A 110 15.41 5.53 -16.53
CA LEU A 110 14.66 6.44 -17.40
C LEU A 110 13.84 7.43 -16.57
N ARG A 111 13.18 6.93 -15.52
CA ARG A 111 12.33 7.74 -14.65
C ARG A 111 12.14 7.08 -13.29
N HIS A 112 11.95 7.91 -12.28
CA HIS A 112 11.36 7.50 -11.00
C HIS A 112 10.16 8.40 -10.69
N TRP A 113 9.27 7.91 -9.84
CA TRP A 113 8.13 8.66 -9.33
C TRP A 113 7.83 8.21 -7.89
N SER A 114 6.94 8.95 -7.22
CA SER A 114 6.49 8.58 -5.89
C SER A 114 4.97 8.65 -5.79
N GLY A 115 4.38 7.63 -5.18
CA GLY A 115 2.98 7.58 -4.78
C GLY A 115 2.81 7.82 -3.28
N VAL A 116 1.55 7.89 -2.85
CA VAL A 116 1.17 7.97 -1.42
C VAL A 116 0.44 6.70 -1.02
N MET A 117 0.90 6.07 0.06
CA MET A 117 0.36 4.84 0.60
C MET A 117 -0.24 5.11 1.98
N ASP A 118 -1.49 4.72 2.17
CA ASP A 118 -2.13 4.68 3.49
C ASP A 118 -1.74 3.38 4.19
N MET A 119 -0.83 3.52 5.16
CA MET A 119 -0.25 2.43 5.90
C MET A 119 -1.04 2.18 7.19
N SER A 120 -1.57 0.97 7.35
CA SER A 120 -2.12 0.52 8.63
C SER A 120 -1.00 -0.02 9.52
N MET A 121 -1.25 -0.11 10.83
CA MET A 121 -0.22 -0.50 11.80
C MET A 121 0.17 -1.98 11.71
N ASP A 122 -0.77 -2.85 11.35
CA ASP A 122 -0.59 -4.30 11.22
C ASP A 122 -0.27 -4.74 9.78
N GLY A 123 -0.23 -3.83 8.82
CA GLY A 123 -0.04 -4.16 7.41
C GLY A 123 -1.30 -4.71 6.73
N SER A 124 -2.45 -4.74 7.42
CA SER A 124 -3.72 -5.25 6.91
C SER A 124 -4.73 -4.16 6.58
N ALA A 125 -5.53 -4.40 5.54
CA ALA A 125 -6.54 -3.45 5.05
C ALA A 125 -7.73 -3.29 6.00
N PHE A 126 -8.49 -2.22 5.79
CA PHE A 126 -9.83 -2.01 6.31
C PHE A 126 -10.85 -2.15 5.19
N ILE A 127 -11.85 -3.01 5.39
CA ILE A 127 -13.05 -3.11 4.55
C ILE A 127 -14.23 -3.24 5.51
N CYS A 128 -14.76 -2.11 5.98
CA CYS A 128 -15.70 -2.13 7.10
C CYS A 128 -16.66 -0.95 7.14
N LYS A 129 -17.66 -1.05 8.03
CA LYS A 129 -18.50 0.08 8.42
C LYS A 129 -17.68 1.08 9.22
N THR A 130 -18.12 2.33 9.22
CA THR A 130 -17.59 3.39 10.09
C THR A 130 -18.55 3.66 11.25
N PRO A 131 -18.17 4.47 12.25
CA PRO A 131 -19.10 4.93 13.28
C PRO A 131 -20.26 5.79 12.76
N LEU A 132 -20.19 6.30 11.51
CA LEU A 132 -21.29 7.01 10.87
C LEU A 132 -22.15 6.05 10.05
N ASP A 133 -23.46 6.13 10.25
CA ASP A 133 -24.42 5.35 9.48
C ASP A 133 -24.29 5.62 7.98
N ASN A 134 -24.38 4.54 7.20
CA ASN A 134 -24.27 4.55 5.74
C ASN A 134 -22.93 5.09 5.19
N LEU A 135 -21.89 5.19 6.02
CA LEU A 135 -20.51 5.46 5.61
C LEU A 135 -19.64 4.22 5.81
N TYR A 136 -18.92 3.84 4.75
CA TYR A 136 -18.08 2.64 4.69
C TYR A 136 -16.64 3.01 4.36
N LEU A 137 -15.69 2.19 4.81
CA LEU A 137 -14.26 2.40 4.67
C LEU A 137 -13.61 1.25 3.89
N ASN A 138 -12.87 1.59 2.84
CA ASN A 138 -11.96 0.74 2.09
C ASN A 138 -10.60 1.43 2.00
N ALA A 139 -9.65 1.03 2.85
CA ALA A 139 -8.40 1.75 3.05
C ALA A 139 -7.31 0.86 3.65
N GLY A 140 -6.11 1.40 3.84
CA GLY A 140 -5.05 0.73 4.58
C GLY A 140 -4.48 -0.46 3.83
N TRP A 141 -4.49 -0.45 2.50
CA TRP A 141 -3.99 -1.57 1.70
C TRP A 141 -2.46 -1.67 1.66
N ASN A 142 -1.75 -0.71 2.28
CA ASN A 142 -0.29 -0.71 2.36
C ASN A 142 0.33 -0.88 0.96
N TYR A 143 1.21 -1.88 0.78
CA TYR A 143 1.83 -2.23 -0.50
C TYR A 143 0.95 -3.13 -1.40
N GLY A 144 -0.18 -3.63 -0.87
CA GLY A 144 -0.95 -4.73 -1.44
C GLY A 144 -2.16 -4.35 -2.27
N GLY A 145 -2.51 -3.06 -2.37
CA GLY A 145 -3.80 -2.65 -2.96
C GLY A 145 -3.99 -3.05 -4.43
N PHE A 146 -2.91 -3.04 -5.22
CA PHE A 146 -3.00 -3.40 -6.64
C PHE A 146 -3.41 -4.87 -6.84
N LYS A 147 -2.71 -5.81 -6.21
CA LYS A 147 -3.04 -7.25 -6.33
C LYS A 147 -4.44 -7.57 -5.81
N ALA A 148 -4.86 -6.87 -4.76
CA ALA A 148 -6.12 -7.14 -4.07
C ALA A 148 -7.31 -6.41 -4.68
N SER A 149 -7.13 -5.55 -5.69
CA SER A 149 -8.18 -4.70 -6.25
C SER A 149 -9.47 -5.44 -6.63
N PRO A 150 -9.44 -6.64 -7.26
CA PRO A 150 -10.67 -7.37 -7.57
C PRO A 150 -11.44 -7.80 -6.32
N ALA A 151 -10.75 -8.39 -5.34
CA ALA A 151 -11.36 -8.83 -4.09
C ALA A 151 -11.83 -7.64 -3.23
N SER A 152 -11.02 -6.58 -3.17
CA SER A 152 -11.36 -5.32 -2.52
C SER A 152 -12.66 -4.74 -3.06
N GLY A 153 -12.79 -4.63 -4.38
CA GLY A 153 -14.01 -4.15 -5.02
C GLY A 153 -15.22 -5.05 -4.75
N TRP A 154 -15.03 -6.37 -4.82
CA TRP A 154 -16.08 -7.35 -4.57
C TRP A 154 -16.66 -7.25 -3.16
N TYR A 155 -15.80 -7.40 -2.14
CA TYR A 155 -16.24 -7.39 -0.74
C TYR A 155 -16.68 -6.01 -0.28
N PHE A 156 -16.11 -4.94 -0.83
CA PHE A 156 -16.58 -3.60 -0.51
C PHE A 156 -17.96 -3.31 -1.12
N ALA A 157 -18.22 -3.77 -2.35
CA ALA A 157 -19.54 -3.65 -2.95
C ALA A 157 -20.58 -4.45 -2.16
N ASP A 158 -20.26 -5.69 -1.75
CA ASP A 158 -21.13 -6.52 -0.91
C ASP A 158 -21.46 -5.83 0.42
N LEU A 159 -20.44 -5.33 1.12
CA LEU A 159 -20.59 -4.58 2.37
C LEU A 159 -21.51 -3.37 2.20
N VAL A 160 -21.28 -2.55 1.16
CA VAL A 160 -22.10 -1.37 0.90
C VAL A 160 -23.53 -1.76 0.56
N ALA A 161 -23.75 -2.82 -0.22
CA ALA A 161 -25.09 -3.27 -0.59
C ALA A 161 -25.86 -3.80 0.63
N ASN A 162 -25.24 -4.72 1.38
CA ASN A 162 -25.89 -5.53 2.40
C ASN A 162 -25.77 -4.97 3.83
N ASP A 163 -24.99 -3.90 4.02
CA ASP A 163 -24.73 -3.26 5.32
C ASP A 163 -24.20 -4.21 6.41
N ARG A 164 -23.51 -5.27 5.99
CA ARG A 164 -22.83 -6.24 6.85
C ARG A 164 -21.49 -6.64 6.24
N PRO A 165 -20.46 -6.94 7.04
CA PRO A 165 -19.24 -7.52 6.51
C PRO A 165 -19.47 -8.97 6.08
N ASP A 166 -18.91 -9.36 4.94
CA ASP A 166 -18.76 -10.76 4.56
C ASP A 166 -17.82 -11.47 5.55
N PRO A 167 -18.04 -12.76 5.90
CA PRO A 167 -17.16 -13.51 6.80
C PRO A 167 -15.67 -13.47 6.44
N VAL A 168 -15.33 -13.39 5.15
CA VAL A 168 -13.94 -13.32 4.69
C VAL A 168 -13.26 -12.03 5.15
N VAL A 169 -14.00 -10.92 5.20
CA VAL A 169 -13.46 -9.60 5.58
C VAL A 169 -13.85 -9.18 6.99
N ALA A 170 -14.43 -10.08 7.79
CA ALA A 170 -14.98 -9.76 9.10
C ALA A 170 -13.94 -9.17 10.05
N LEU A 171 -12.68 -9.60 9.98
CA LEU A 171 -11.58 -9.10 10.80
C LEU A 171 -10.93 -7.82 10.25
N HIS A 172 -11.26 -7.38 9.03
CA HIS A 172 -10.73 -6.15 8.43
C HIS A 172 -11.50 -4.90 8.92
N ASN A 173 -11.85 -4.86 10.20
CA ASN A 173 -12.63 -3.80 10.82
C ASN A 173 -11.76 -2.86 11.69
N LEU A 174 -12.33 -1.75 12.14
CA LEU A 174 -11.63 -0.76 12.98
C LEU A 174 -11.44 -1.25 14.42
N THR A 175 -12.38 -2.05 14.94
CA THR A 175 -12.38 -2.53 16.33
C THR A 175 -11.28 -3.56 16.60
N ARG A 176 -10.69 -4.17 15.56
CA ARG A 176 -9.62 -5.17 15.73
C ARG A 176 -8.44 -4.64 16.55
N PHE A 177 -8.09 -3.38 16.40
CA PHE A 177 -7.02 -2.75 17.17
C PHE A 177 -7.40 -2.53 18.63
N GLU A 178 -8.64 -2.14 18.91
CA GLU A 178 -9.16 -2.00 20.28
C GLU A 178 -9.22 -3.34 21.00
N GLN A 179 -9.46 -4.42 20.25
CA GLN A 179 -9.49 -5.79 20.74
C GLN A 179 -8.09 -6.44 20.82
N GLY A 180 -7.04 -5.76 20.36
CA GLY A 180 -5.68 -6.32 20.28
C GLY A 180 -5.51 -7.43 19.24
N ILE A 181 -6.46 -7.57 18.31
CA ILE A 181 -6.41 -8.51 17.20
C ILE A 181 -5.59 -7.89 16.07
N ASN A 182 -4.38 -8.41 15.87
CA ASN A 182 -3.52 -8.02 14.75
C ASN A 182 -3.58 -9.07 13.65
N LEU A 183 -3.80 -8.62 12.42
CA LEU A 183 -3.66 -9.43 11.21
C LEU A 183 -2.24 -9.19 10.67
N ASP A 184 -1.27 -9.98 11.13
CA ASP A 184 0.14 -9.80 10.80
C ASP A 184 0.48 -10.34 9.39
N GLU A 185 0.29 -9.48 8.40
CA GLU A 185 0.63 -9.75 6.99
C GLU A 185 2.13 -9.66 6.70
N ARG A 186 2.93 -9.07 7.62
CA ARG A 186 4.39 -9.01 7.46
C ARG A 186 5.08 -10.30 7.89
N GLY A 187 4.38 -11.19 8.60
CA GLY A 187 4.98 -12.35 9.26
C GLY A 187 6.00 -11.97 10.33
N ALA A 188 5.90 -10.74 10.87
CA ALA A 188 6.85 -10.17 11.84
C ALA A 188 6.38 -10.29 13.30
N GLY A 189 5.21 -10.87 13.53
CA GLY A 189 4.45 -10.84 14.76
C GLY A 189 3.74 -9.49 15.00
N PRO A 190 2.74 -9.45 15.90
CA PRO A 190 2.22 -8.18 16.38
C PRO A 190 3.33 -7.37 17.06
N ASP A 191 3.67 -6.18 16.54
CA ASP A 191 4.59 -5.25 17.21
C ASP A 191 3.84 -4.07 17.85
N PRO A 192 3.37 -4.23 19.10
CA PRO A 192 2.69 -3.16 19.82
C PRO A 192 3.61 -1.94 20.13
N LYS A 193 4.93 -2.01 19.89
CA LYS A 193 5.83 -0.87 20.14
C LYS A 193 5.75 0.23 19.09
N ARG A 194 4.96 0.03 18.02
CA ARG A 194 4.61 1.10 17.07
C ARG A 194 3.39 1.92 17.51
N HIS A 195 2.75 1.57 18.62
CA HIS A 195 1.85 2.49 19.33
C HIS A 195 2.74 3.55 20.00
N GLY A 196 2.70 4.77 19.46
CA GLY A 196 3.59 5.87 19.84
C GLY A 196 3.61 6.20 21.33
#